data_AF-A0AA45GAB9-F1
#
_entry.id   AF-A0AA45GAB9-F1
#
_cell.length_a   1.000
_cell.length_b   1.000
_cell.length_c   1.000
_cell.angle_alpha   90.00
_cell.angle_beta   90.00
_cell.angle_gamma   90.00
#
_symmetry.space_group_name_H-M   'P 1'
#
loop_
_entity.id
_entity.type
_entity.pdbx_description
1 polymer ?
#
loop_
_entity_poly.entity_id
_entity_poly.type
_entity_poly.pdbx_seq_one_letter_code
_entity_poly.pdbx_strand_id
1 'polypeptide(L)'
;MLTSVVNRRRAGQTAVFRLRMPPAFDLPATVDPNLTDSARGDLPVGVRWESETLVSAVAIDAVRPTPRAHTVAASRPVVGVEPTVDLAVLHRFRRSARVPVTVDLVVSDHRYCGAGPLARAYRDTLGPLPIASARRVAAVIRVRAADAAAGSSSAPAVAALRTTAILTRRLAALLASRGLRATVCTADDLAALTDRLLGPGLMPPATSTGIGLSTDATSVSGNGVSWRTFALSRESGPAAVRGAAAGDAVSTTTVLRLSGAPHAPVLGGMLGVTEFPAAGRVWRTPSADLDPLTGRQAAALRDRLPVAAPTVDLPRLPVDPISLARWAFRLGDDGALIGADAAGRAVTVPLAGSARHPVVVDVDESLAALLIGRCIAGGASISVHTDEPARWERLVGAVGDHGVLALGATTGTGALAEVALVDETDARDPERSRRFRLVPEQTREAGRRDPWAVIRGASTDPGRITLDIGPTAIDLASVAGAAECALLPVPAEPV
;
A
#
# COMPACT_ATOMS: atom_id res chain seq x y z
N MET A 1 -29.11 6.14 3.39
CA MET A 1 -29.87 7.32 2.94
C MET A 1 -29.01 8.57 3.10
N LEU A 2 -28.69 9.26 2.00
CA LEU A 2 -28.19 10.64 2.01
C LEU A 2 -29.42 11.55 2.04
N THR A 3 -29.68 12.24 3.15
CA THR A 3 -30.58 13.40 3.14
C THR A 3 -29.79 14.58 2.59
N SER A 4 -29.91 14.80 1.28
CA SER A 4 -29.37 15.97 0.59
C SER A 4 -30.51 16.96 0.36
N VAL A 5 -30.40 18.15 0.95
CA VAL A 5 -31.19 19.31 0.51
C VAL A 5 -30.53 19.81 -0.77
N VAL A 6 -31.09 19.42 -1.92
CA VAL A 6 -30.58 19.82 -3.24
C VAL A 6 -31.12 21.20 -3.59
N ASN A 7 -30.34 22.25 -3.30
CA ASN A 7 -30.50 23.54 -3.97
C ASN A 7 -29.58 23.56 -5.19
N ARG A 8 -30.06 24.01 -6.36
CA ARG A 8 -29.23 24.23 -7.56
C ARG A 8 -28.06 25.18 -7.20
N ARG A 9 -26.81 24.70 -7.28
CA ARG A 9 -25.62 25.45 -6.81
C ARG A 9 -24.79 26.04 -7.96
N ARG A 10 -24.30 27.28 -7.73
CA ARG A 10 -23.28 27.98 -8.53
C ARG A 10 -21.89 27.36 -8.35
N ALA A 11 -21.02 27.52 -9.34
CA ALA A 11 -19.60 27.18 -9.24
C ALA A 11 -18.94 27.93 -8.06
N GLY A 12 -18.24 27.20 -7.19
CA GLY A 12 -17.54 27.74 -6.02
C GLY A 12 -18.18 27.46 -4.66
N GLN A 13 -19.34 26.80 -4.59
CA GLN A 13 -20.01 26.54 -3.31
C GLN A 13 -19.56 25.22 -2.68
N THR A 14 -18.76 25.32 -1.63
CA THR A 14 -18.35 24.21 -0.78
C THR A 14 -19.56 23.59 -0.07
N ALA A 15 -19.67 22.27 -0.08
CA ALA A 15 -20.67 21.49 0.65
C ALA A 15 -20.00 20.66 1.73
N VAL A 16 -20.67 20.51 2.88
CA VAL A 16 -20.23 19.58 3.93
C VAL A 16 -21.04 18.30 3.82
N PHE A 17 -20.38 17.15 3.92
CA PHE A 17 -21.03 15.85 3.99
C PHE A 17 -20.37 14.97 5.06
N ARG A 18 -21.08 13.93 5.50
CA ARG A 18 -20.50 12.90 6.38
C ARG A 18 -20.18 11.64 5.61
N LEU A 19 -18.92 11.25 5.61
CA LEU A 19 -18.49 9.95 5.15
C LEU A 19 -18.78 8.91 6.24
N ARG A 20 -19.77 8.05 6.00
CA ARG A 20 -20.12 6.95 6.90
C ARG A 20 -19.39 5.67 6.50
N MET A 21 -18.89 4.97 7.50
CA MET A 21 -18.28 3.65 7.36
C MET A 21 -18.97 2.70 8.34
N PRO A 22 -19.76 1.73 7.85
CA PRO A 22 -20.26 0.66 8.68
C PRO A 22 -19.08 -0.07 9.33
N PRO A 23 -19.23 -0.47 10.60
CA PRO A 23 -18.23 -1.30 11.23
C PRO A 23 -18.05 -2.60 10.45
N ALA A 24 -16.81 -3.05 10.33
CA ALA A 24 -16.54 -4.41 9.91
C ALA A 24 -16.69 -5.35 11.11
N PHE A 25 -17.03 -6.61 10.84
CA PHE A 25 -17.08 -7.66 11.85
C PHE A 25 -16.55 -8.97 11.27
N ASP A 26 -15.98 -9.80 12.13
CA ASP A 26 -15.46 -11.11 11.76
C ASP A 26 -16.57 -12.15 11.80
N LEU A 27 -16.61 -12.99 10.75
CA LEU A 27 -17.57 -14.08 10.70
C LEU A 27 -17.20 -15.20 11.69
N PRO A 28 -18.15 -15.66 12.52
CA PRO A 28 -17.92 -16.79 13.41
C PRO A 28 -17.89 -18.11 12.63
N ALA A 29 -17.28 -19.15 13.24
CA ALA A 29 -17.19 -20.49 12.66
C ALA A 29 -18.56 -21.14 12.33
N THR A 30 -19.63 -20.72 13.01
CA THR A 30 -21.00 -21.18 12.72
C THR A 30 -21.51 -20.74 11.33
N VAL A 31 -20.98 -19.62 10.84
CA VAL A 31 -21.32 -19.05 9.54
C VAL A 31 -20.30 -19.48 8.48
N ASP A 32 -19.01 -19.48 8.84
CA ASP A 32 -17.91 -19.92 7.98
C ASP A 32 -17.42 -21.33 8.36
N PRO A 33 -17.91 -22.39 7.68
CA PRO A 33 -17.55 -23.76 8.01
C PRO A 33 -16.08 -24.10 7.72
N ASN A 34 -15.36 -23.24 7.01
CA ASN A 34 -13.94 -23.44 6.73
C ASN A 34 -13.04 -22.78 7.78
N LEU A 35 -13.60 -22.08 8.76
CA LEU A 35 -12.87 -21.60 9.92
C LEU A 35 -12.70 -22.76 10.90
N THR A 36 -11.58 -23.48 10.80
CA THR A 36 -11.26 -24.54 11.77
C THR A 36 -10.71 -23.94 13.05
N ASP A 37 -11.03 -24.54 14.21
CA ASP A 37 -10.49 -24.13 15.50
C ASP A 37 -8.94 -24.18 15.48
N SER A 38 -8.35 -22.98 15.38
CA SER A 38 -7.03 -22.50 15.80
C SER A 38 -5.73 -23.27 15.47
N ALA A 39 -5.74 -24.55 15.09
CA ALA A 39 -4.54 -25.34 14.83
C ALA A 39 -3.95 -25.14 13.41
N ARG A 40 -4.75 -24.66 12.44
CA ARG A 40 -4.30 -24.36 11.07
C ARG A 40 -4.00 -22.89 10.79
N GLY A 41 -4.28 -21.98 11.73
CA GLY A 41 -4.03 -20.55 11.58
C GLY A 41 -4.93 -19.84 10.55
N ASP A 42 -6.10 -20.41 10.22
CA ASP A 42 -7.06 -19.75 9.33
C ASP A 42 -7.72 -18.57 10.05
N LEU A 43 -7.55 -17.37 9.49
CA LEU A 43 -8.15 -16.15 10.01
C LEU A 43 -9.65 -16.11 9.68
N PRO A 44 -10.49 -15.47 10.53
CA PRO A 44 -11.88 -15.22 10.21
C PRO A 44 -12.00 -14.31 8.99
N VAL A 45 -13.11 -14.46 8.25
CA VAL A 45 -13.42 -13.54 7.15
C VAL A 45 -14.06 -12.29 7.72
N GLY A 46 -13.42 -11.14 7.53
CA GLY A 46 -13.99 -9.84 7.80
C GLY A 46 -15.04 -9.46 6.78
N VAL A 47 -16.17 -8.95 7.25
CA VAL A 47 -17.28 -8.51 6.41
C VAL A 47 -17.80 -7.16 6.86
N ARG A 48 -18.18 -6.33 5.90
CA ARG A 48 -19.04 -5.15 6.11
C ARG A 48 -20.38 -5.38 5.46
N TRP A 49 -21.44 -4.97 6.14
CA TRP A 49 -22.79 -5.02 5.61
C TRP A 49 -23.36 -3.61 5.56
N GLU A 50 -23.59 -3.09 4.35
CA GLU A 50 -24.31 -1.85 4.15
C GLU A 50 -25.53 -2.06 3.26
N SER A 51 -26.71 -1.70 3.78
CA SER A 51 -27.99 -1.84 3.08
C SER A 51 -28.18 -3.29 2.60
N GLU A 52 -28.09 -3.53 1.29
CA GLU A 52 -28.23 -4.87 0.70
C GLU A 52 -26.90 -5.47 0.24
N THR A 53 -25.75 -4.83 0.51
CA THR A 53 -24.45 -5.29 -0.01
C THR A 53 -23.54 -5.76 1.11
N LEU A 54 -23.03 -6.98 0.95
CA LEU A 54 -21.94 -7.54 1.72
C LEU A 54 -20.62 -7.25 1.02
N VAL A 55 -19.65 -6.75 1.77
CA VAL A 55 -18.30 -6.41 1.30
C VAL A 55 -17.28 -7.20 2.11
N SER A 56 -16.35 -7.84 1.41
CA SER A 56 -15.17 -8.48 1.99
C SER A 56 -13.96 -8.23 1.09
N ALA A 57 -12.76 -8.58 1.53
CA ALA A 57 -11.56 -8.37 0.73
C ALA A 57 -10.54 -9.49 0.89
N VAL A 58 -9.68 -9.60 -0.11
CA VAL A 58 -8.46 -10.42 -0.10
C VAL A 58 -7.29 -9.48 -0.35
N ALA A 59 -6.36 -9.39 0.59
CA ALA A 59 -5.09 -8.72 0.40
C ALA A 59 -4.19 -9.57 -0.51
N ILE A 60 -3.56 -8.94 -1.50
CA ILE A 60 -2.73 -9.59 -2.51
C ILE A 60 -1.32 -9.03 -2.40
N ASP A 61 -0.35 -9.93 -2.25
CA ASP A 61 1.05 -9.58 -2.10
C ASP A 61 1.95 -10.52 -2.91
N ALA A 62 3.18 -10.07 -3.15
CA ALA A 62 4.21 -10.89 -3.73
C ALA A 62 4.65 -11.96 -2.71
N VAL A 63 4.96 -13.15 -3.20
CA VAL A 63 5.50 -14.22 -2.33
C VAL A 63 6.89 -13.86 -1.81
N ARG A 64 7.69 -13.18 -2.63
CA ARG A 64 9.04 -12.70 -2.32
C ARG A 64 9.18 -11.21 -2.66
N PRO A 65 9.95 -10.45 -1.88
CA PRO A 65 10.35 -9.10 -2.25
C PRO A 65 11.10 -9.10 -3.57
N THR A 66 11.01 -7.99 -4.29
CA THR A 66 11.65 -7.84 -5.60
C THR A 66 12.43 -6.53 -5.59
N PRO A 67 13.77 -6.57 -5.61
CA PRO A 67 14.58 -5.36 -5.78
C PRO A 67 14.47 -4.89 -7.24
N ARG A 68 14.52 -3.58 -7.44
CA ARG A 68 14.15 -2.97 -8.73
C ARG A 68 15.15 -1.94 -9.18
N ALA A 69 15.44 -1.95 -10.48
CA ALA A 69 16.16 -0.89 -11.16
C ALA A 69 15.16 0.06 -11.85
N HIS A 70 15.39 1.36 -11.71
CA HIS A 70 14.48 2.41 -12.15
C HIS A 70 15.18 3.40 -13.08
N THR A 71 14.42 3.82 -14.09
CA THR A 71 14.63 5.01 -14.90
C THR A 71 13.37 5.86 -14.82
N VAL A 72 13.40 7.07 -15.37
CA VAL A 72 12.21 7.93 -15.44
C VAL A 72 11.05 7.25 -16.18
N ALA A 73 11.35 6.40 -17.17
CA ALA A 73 10.34 5.77 -18.02
C ALA A 73 9.94 4.35 -17.54
N ALA A 74 10.78 3.67 -16.76
CA ALA A 74 10.59 2.26 -16.48
C ALA A 74 11.10 1.85 -15.10
N SER A 75 10.46 0.83 -14.55
CA SER A 75 10.90 0.12 -13.35
C SER A 75 10.84 -1.37 -13.62
N ARG A 76 11.92 -2.09 -13.32
CA ARG A 76 12.07 -3.52 -13.66
C ARG A 76 12.73 -4.29 -12.51
N PRO A 77 12.42 -5.58 -12.35
CA PRO A 77 13.09 -6.42 -11.36
C PRO A 77 14.57 -6.53 -11.72
N VAL A 78 15.45 -6.40 -10.73
CA VAL A 78 16.89 -6.65 -10.93
C VAL A 78 17.15 -8.15 -11.09
N VAL A 79 16.39 -8.97 -10.35
CA VAL A 79 16.48 -10.43 -10.36
C VAL A 79 15.08 -11.03 -10.33
N GLY A 80 14.90 -12.17 -11.00
CA GLY A 80 13.64 -12.92 -10.99
C GLY A 80 12.57 -12.36 -11.93
N VAL A 81 11.33 -12.81 -11.70
CA VAL A 81 10.16 -12.45 -12.51
C VAL A 81 9.31 -11.43 -11.75
N GLU A 82 8.74 -10.48 -12.50
CA GLU A 82 7.83 -9.47 -11.96
C GLU A 82 6.57 -10.11 -11.37
N PRO A 83 6.33 -10.02 -10.05
CA PRO A 83 5.08 -10.51 -9.47
C PRO A 83 3.94 -9.56 -9.85
N THR A 84 2.95 -10.06 -10.59
CA THR A 84 1.79 -9.25 -11.01
C THR A 84 0.47 -9.96 -10.75
N VAL A 85 -0.59 -9.15 -10.59
CA VAL A 85 -1.98 -9.60 -10.64
C VAL A 85 -2.71 -8.86 -11.76
N ASP A 86 -3.46 -9.60 -12.57
CA ASP A 86 -4.23 -9.04 -13.69
C ASP A 86 -5.74 -9.13 -13.46
N LEU A 87 -6.52 -8.45 -14.30
CA LEU A 87 -7.98 -8.55 -14.24
C LEU A 87 -8.53 -9.85 -14.84
N ALA A 88 -7.73 -10.59 -15.62
CA ALA A 88 -8.17 -11.84 -16.23
C ALA A 88 -8.39 -12.94 -15.18
N VAL A 89 -7.53 -13.03 -14.15
CA VAL A 89 -7.74 -13.95 -13.02
C VAL A 89 -8.99 -13.61 -12.22
N LEU A 90 -9.26 -12.32 -11.98
CA LEU A 90 -10.46 -11.87 -11.27
C LEU A 90 -11.72 -12.15 -12.10
N HIS A 91 -11.67 -11.93 -13.41
CA HIS A 91 -12.78 -12.27 -14.30
C HIS A 91 -13.05 -13.79 -14.32
N ARG A 92 -12.00 -14.63 -14.34
CA ARG A 92 -12.14 -16.10 -14.22
C ARG A 92 -12.83 -16.50 -12.92
N PHE A 93 -12.47 -15.87 -11.79
CA PHE A 93 -13.17 -16.08 -10.52
C PHE A 93 -14.67 -15.77 -10.65
N ARG A 94 -15.03 -14.59 -11.19
CA ARG A 94 -16.43 -14.18 -11.38
C ARG A 94 -17.23 -15.17 -12.23
N ARG A 95 -16.63 -15.71 -13.30
CA ARG A 95 -17.26 -16.75 -14.14
C ARG A 95 -17.52 -18.06 -13.41
N SER A 96 -16.76 -18.35 -12.36
CA SER A 96 -16.91 -19.57 -11.54
C SER A 96 -17.81 -19.39 -10.32
N ALA A 97 -18.25 -18.15 -10.04
CA ALA A 97 -19.16 -17.85 -8.95
C ALA A 97 -20.59 -18.27 -9.32
N ARG A 98 -21.32 -18.83 -8.35
CA ARG A 98 -22.72 -19.26 -8.56
C ARG A 98 -23.74 -18.13 -8.37
N VAL A 99 -23.28 -16.99 -7.87
CA VAL A 99 -24.09 -15.78 -7.65
C VAL A 99 -23.41 -14.59 -8.31
N PRO A 100 -24.17 -13.57 -8.75
CA PRO A 100 -23.60 -12.33 -9.25
C PRO A 100 -22.67 -11.69 -8.22
N VAL A 101 -21.43 -11.43 -8.63
CA VAL A 101 -20.40 -10.82 -7.79
C VAL A 101 -19.72 -9.69 -8.54
N THR A 102 -19.53 -8.57 -7.86
CA THR A 102 -18.66 -7.48 -8.33
C THR A 102 -17.32 -7.61 -7.64
N VAL A 103 -16.23 -7.44 -8.40
CA VAL A 103 -14.87 -7.50 -7.87
C VAL A 103 -14.14 -6.22 -8.26
N ASP A 104 -13.67 -5.48 -7.26
CA ASP A 104 -12.80 -4.33 -7.45
C ASP A 104 -11.35 -4.77 -7.23
N LEU A 105 -10.46 -4.53 -8.20
CA LEU A 105 -9.02 -4.52 -7.95
C LEU A 105 -8.63 -3.13 -7.47
N VAL A 106 -8.18 -3.03 -6.23
CA VAL A 106 -7.76 -1.79 -5.59
C VAL A 106 -6.24 -1.82 -5.43
N VAL A 107 -5.56 -0.82 -6.00
CA VAL A 107 -4.10 -0.67 -5.94
C VAL A 107 -3.80 0.70 -5.36
N SER A 108 -3.17 0.72 -4.19
CA SER A 108 -2.75 1.95 -3.52
C SER A 108 -1.23 2.03 -3.51
N ASP A 109 -0.69 3.08 -4.13
CA ASP A 109 0.73 3.37 -4.18
C ASP A 109 1.03 4.62 -3.34
N HIS A 110 1.98 4.48 -2.43
CA HIS A 110 2.58 5.57 -1.66
C HIS A 110 4.00 5.77 -2.12
N ARG A 111 4.28 6.93 -2.71
CA ARG A 111 5.60 7.26 -3.27
C ARG A 111 6.65 7.42 -2.16
N TYR A 112 6.31 8.23 -1.16
CA TYR A 112 7.05 8.48 0.08
C TYR A 112 6.08 9.17 1.06
N CYS A 113 6.33 9.03 2.35
CA CYS A 113 5.49 9.51 3.43
C CYS A 113 6.11 10.68 4.18
N GLY A 114 5.26 11.42 4.89
CA GLY A 114 5.69 12.57 5.68
C GLY A 114 5.80 13.87 4.89
N ALA A 115 5.80 14.96 5.65
CA ALA A 115 5.94 16.34 5.19
C ALA A 115 7.19 17.03 5.76
N GLY A 116 7.97 16.32 6.58
CA GLY A 116 9.15 16.86 7.25
C GLY A 116 10.37 17.02 6.34
N PRO A 117 11.45 17.65 6.83
CA PRO A 117 12.67 17.93 6.06
C PRO A 117 13.29 16.68 5.43
N LEU A 118 13.35 15.56 6.17
CA LEU A 118 13.93 14.31 5.68
C LEU A 118 13.13 13.71 4.50
N ALA A 119 11.80 13.68 4.60
CA ALA A 119 10.94 13.23 3.52
C ALA A 119 11.08 14.11 2.26
N ARG A 120 11.27 15.42 2.46
CA ARG A 120 11.56 16.37 1.39
C ARG A 120 12.92 16.13 0.75
N ALA A 121 13.98 15.94 1.54
CA ALA A 121 15.31 15.66 1.01
C ALA A 121 15.36 14.33 0.23
N TYR A 122 14.70 13.28 0.73
CA TYR A 122 14.60 12.01 0.02
C TYR A 122 13.81 12.14 -1.28
N ARG A 123 12.67 12.85 -1.28
CA ARG A 123 11.91 13.15 -2.50
C ARG A 123 12.78 13.82 -3.55
N ASP A 124 13.52 14.85 -3.15
CA ASP A 124 14.35 15.62 -4.07
C ASP A 124 15.46 14.71 -4.67
N THR A 125 15.94 13.73 -3.90
CA THR A 125 16.87 12.68 -4.38
C THR A 125 16.22 11.69 -5.35
N LEU A 126 14.98 11.28 -5.10
CA LEU A 126 14.23 10.40 -6.02
C LEU A 126 13.88 11.09 -7.35
N GLY A 127 13.75 12.42 -7.35
CA GLY A 127 13.40 13.20 -8.53
C GLY A 127 12.13 12.65 -9.21
N PRO A 128 12.13 12.43 -10.54
CA PRO A 128 10.97 11.94 -11.29
C PRO A 128 10.83 10.40 -11.35
N LEU A 129 11.66 9.63 -10.64
CA LEU A 129 11.65 8.17 -10.72
C LEU A 129 10.31 7.58 -10.26
N PRO A 130 9.72 6.56 -10.93
CA PRO A 130 8.39 6.02 -10.60
C PRO A 130 8.43 5.01 -9.44
N ILE A 131 8.94 5.43 -8.29
CA ILE A 131 9.15 4.59 -7.09
C ILE A 131 7.94 4.69 -6.15
N ALA A 132 7.32 3.56 -5.83
CA ALA A 132 6.35 3.45 -4.75
C ALA A 132 7.02 2.81 -3.52
N SER A 133 7.36 3.63 -2.52
CA SER A 133 7.90 3.16 -1.24
C SER A 133 7.02 2.09 -0.60
N ALA A 134 5.69 2.20 -0.75
CA ALA A 134 4.76 1.14 -0.38
C ALA A 134 3.63 0.99 -1.42
N ARG A 135 3.28 -0.26 -1.70
CA ARG A 135 2.20 -0.67 -2.58
C ARG A 135 1.32 -1.68 -1.86
N ARG A 136 0.02 -1.44 -1.89
CA ARG A 136 -0.97 -2.36 -1.34
C ARG A 136 -1.99 -2.69 -2.41
N VAL A 137 -2.18 -3.98 -2.63
CA VAL A 137 -3.13 -4.49 -3.61
C VAL A 137 -4.17 -5.33 -2.89
N ALA A 138 -5.44 -5.07 -3.15
CA ALA A 138 -6.54 -5.83 -2.59
C ALA A 138 -7.60 -6.10 -3.66
N ALA A 139 -8.19 -7.29 -3.62
CA ALA A 139 -9.42 -7.58 -4.35
C ALA A 139 -10.60 -7.45 -3.39
N VAL A 140 -11.47 -6.47 -3.63
CA VAL A 140 -12.68 -6.23 -2.84
C VAL A 140 -13.85 -6.91 -3.52
N ILE A 141 -14.52 -7.79 -2.80
CA ILE A 141 -15.67 -8.56 -3.25
C ILE A 141 -16.94 -7.88 -2.75
N ARG A 142 -17.90 -7.66 -3.65
CA ARG A 142 -19.21 -7.10 -3.33
C ARG A 142 -20.30 -8.02 -3.85
N VAL A 143 -21.19 -8.44 -2.95
CA VAL A 143 -22.31 -9.33 -3.27
C VAL A 143 -23.58 -8.77 -2.66
N ARG A 144 -24.68 -8.81 -3.40
CA ARG A 144 -25.99 -8.45 -2.87
C ARG A 144 -26.48 -9.56 -1.96
N ALA A 145 -26.92 -9.23 -0.74
CA ALA A 145 -27.28 -10.21 0.28
C ALA A 145 -28.38 -11.17 -0.19
N ALA A 146 -29.37 -10.66 -0.92
CA ALA A 146 -30.45 -11.49 -1.47
C ALA A 146 -29.98 -12.44 -2.60
N ASP A 147 -29.00 -12.05 -3.43
CA ASP A 147 -28.39 -12.98 -4.40
C ASP A 147 -27.57 -14.05 -3.68
N ALA A 148 -26.81 -13.65 -2.66
CA ALA A 148 -25.98 -14.55 -1.87
C ALA A 148 -26.81 -15.59 -1.07
N ALA A 149 -28.03 -15.21 -0.67
CA ALA A 149 -28.95 -16.07 0.07
C ALA A 149 -29.80 -16.97 -0.84
N ALA A 150 -29.84 -16.70 -2.15
CA ALA A 150 -30.73 -17.38 -3.07
C ALA A 150 -30.48 -18.90 -3.10
N GLY A 151 -31.55 -19.69 -2.94
CA GLY A 151 -31.49 -21.15 -2.98
C GLY A 151 -30.95 -21.83 -1.71
N SER A 152 -30.73 -21.09 -0.62
CA SER A 152 -30.39 -21.67 0.68
C SER A 152 -31.64 -22.02 1.50
N SER A 153 -31.58 -23.13 2.25
CA SER A 153 -32.59 -23.49 3.25
C SER A 153 -32.35 -22.85 4.63
N SER A 154 -31.19 -22.19 4.83
CA SER A 154 -30.89 -21.46 6.06
C SER A 154 -31.53 -20.07 6.08
N ALA A 155 -31.60 -19.44 7.26
CA ALA A 155 -32.01 -18.04 7.38
C ALA A 155 -31.25 -17.15 6.38
N PRO A 156 -31.91 -16.22 5.66
CA PRO A 156 -31.30 -15.49 4.54
C PRO A 156 -30.01 -14.75 4.89
N ALA A 157 -29.95 -14.15 6.08
CA ALA A 157 -28.75 -13.44 6.53
C ALA A 157 -27.55 -14.37 6.72
N VAL A 158 -27.77 -15.53 7.37
CA VAL A 158 -26.73 -16.55 7.56
C VAL A 158 -26.27 -17.11 6.22
N ALA A 159 -27.21 -17.37 5.30
CA ALA A 159 -26.91 -17.82 3.95
C ALA A 159 -26.02 -16.83 3.21
N ALA A 160 -26.38 -15.54 3.25
CA ALA A 160 -25.66 -14.48 2.55
C ALA A 160 -24.22 -14.32 3.07
N LEU A 161 -24.04 -14.33 4.40
CA LEU A 161 -22.72 -14.24 5.03
C LEU A 161 -21.87 -15.48 4.71
N ARG A 162 -22.44 -16.69 4.80
CA ARG A 162 -21.74 -17.94 4.44
C ARG A 162 -21.31 -17.95 2.98
N THR A 163 -22.19 -17.57 2.05
CA THR A 163 -21.86 -17.46 0.63
C THR A 163 -20.74 -16.45 0.41
N THR A 164 -20.76 -15.32 1.11
CA THR A 164 -19.70 -14.31 1.03
C THR A 164 -18.36 -14.90 1.51
N ALA A 165 -18.33 -15.56 2.67
CA ALA A 165 -17.12 -16.22 3.20
C ALA A 165 -16.52 -17.22 2.20
N ILE A 166 -17.37 -18.08 1.61
CA ILE A 166 -16.96 -19.07 0.61
C ILE A 166 -16.38 -18.38 -0.62
N LEU A 167 -17.00 -17.31 -1.13
CA LEU A 167 -16.50 -16.56 -2.29
C LEU A 167 -15.14 -15.93 -1.98
N THR A 168 -14.96 -15.34 -0.81
CA THR A 168 -13.70 -14.71 -0.39
C THR A 168 -12.57 -15.73 -0.29
N ARG A 169 -12.80 -16.86 0.39
CA ARG A 169 -11.80 -17.94 0.48
C ARG A 169 -11.49 -18.56 -0.88
N ARG A 170 -12.50 -18.73 -1.76
CA ARG A 170 -12.28 -19.23 -3.12
C ARG A 170 -11.45 -18.27 -3.97
N LEU A 171 -11.63 -16.96 -3.83
CA LEU A 171 -10.79 -15.98 -4.51
C LEU A 171 -9.35 -16.07 -4.00
N ALA A 172 -9.15 -16.11 -2.68
CA ALA A 172 -7.83 -16.26 -2.08
C ALA A 172 -7.13 -17.54 -2.56
N ALA A 173 -7.83 -18.67 -2.56
CA ALA A 173 -7.31 -19.94 -3.06
C ALA A 173 -6.97 -19.90 -4.56
N LEU A 174 -7.79 -19.24 -5.39
CA LEU A 174 -7.49 -19.06 -6.81
C LEU A 174 -6.22 -18.24 -7.01
N LEU A 175 -6.06 -17.12 -6.30
CA LEU A 175 -4.87 -16.28 -6.37
C LEU A 175 -3.63 -17.04 -5.87
N ALA A 176 -3.75 -17.79 -4.77
CA ALA A 176 -2.70 -18.66 -4.25
C ALA A 176 -2.27 -19.74 -5.26
N SER A 177 -3.23 -20.34 -5.98
CA SER A 177 -2.94 -21.32 -7.04
C SER A 177 -2.17 -20.72 -8.23
N ARG A 178 -2.07 -19.39 -8.33
CA ARG A 178 -1.25 -18.66 -9.30
C ARG A 178 0.09 -18.22 -8.76
N GLY A 179 0.49 -18.72 -7.59
CA GLY A 179 1.76 -18.37 -6.96
C GLY A 179 1.76 -16.98 -6.34
N LEU A 180 0.60 -16.39 -6.07
CA LEU A 180 0.47 -15.13 -5.34
C LEU A 180 0.27 -15.38 -3.86
N ARG A 181 0.66 -14.44 -3.00
CA ARG A 181 0.24 -14.47 -1.60
C ARG A 181 -1.12 -13.79 -1.51
N ALA A 182 -2.12 -14.53 -1.07
CA ALA A 182 -3.49 -14.03 -0.95
C ALA A 182 -3.99 -14.30 0.47
N THR A 183 -4.20 -13.24 1.24
CA THR A 183 -4.65 -13.32 2.64
C THR A 183 -6.07 -12.80 2.71
N VAL A 184 -6.98 -13.59 3.29
CA VAL A 184 -8.34 -13.12 3.57
C VAL A 184 -8.27 -12.03 4.64
N CYS A 185 -8.91 -10.90 4.39
CA CYS A 185 -8.94 -9.78 5.35
C CYS A 185 -9.89 -10.07 6.50
N THR A 186 -9.46 -9.83 7.74
CA THR A 186 -10.30 -9.73 8.94
C THR A 186 -11.05 -8.39 8.97
N ALA A 187 -11.87 -8.16 10.00
CA ALA A 187 -12.53 -6.89 10.25
C ALA A 187 -11.52 -5.74 10.43
N ASP A 188 -10.44 -6.00 11.16
CA ASP A 188 -9.35 -5.05 11.39
C ASP A 188 -8.60 -4.75 10.09
N ASP A 189 -8.35 -5.76 9.25
CA ASP A 189 -7.76 -5.55 7.93
C ASP A 189 -8.64 -4.68 7.03
N LEU A 190 -9.97 -4.83 7.08
CA LEU A 190 -10.90 -3.97 6.34
C LEU A 190 -10.89 -2.53 6.86
N ALA A 191 -10.77 -2.34 8.18
CA ALA A 191 -10.60 -1.02 8.78
C ALA A 191 -9.28 -0.39 8.33
N ALA A 192 -8.16 -1.12 8.43
CA ALA A 192 -6.84 -0.69 8.00
C ALA A 192 -6.77 -0.40 6.49
N LEU A 193 -7.40 -1.21 5.65
CA LEU A 193 -7.52 -0.95 4.21
C LEU A 193 -8.24 0.38 3.97
N THR A 194 -9.31 0.66 4.71
CA THR A 194 -10.08 1.90 4.56
C THR A 194 -9.28 3.12 4.98
N ASP A 195 -8.57 3.03 6.09
CA ASP A 195 -7.68 4.08 6.59
C ASP A 195 -6.58 4.41 5.57
N ARG A 196 -5.90 3.40 5.03
CA ARG A 196 -4.88 3.58 3.98
C ARG A 196 -5.42 4.29 2.73
N LEU A 197 -6.64 3.95 2.29
CA LEU A 197 -7.27 4.56 1.11
C LEU A 197 -7.71 6.02 1.34
N LEU A 198 -7.88 6.43 2.59
CA LEU A 198 -8.06 7.84 2.96
C LEU A 198 -6.73 8.55 3.23
N GLY A 199 -5.65 7.81 3.42
CA GLY A 199 -4.37 8.34 3.85
C GLY A 199 -4.15 7.99 5.34
N PRO A 200 -3.17 7.14 5.67
CA PRO A 200 -3.02 6.60 7.01
C PRO A 200 -2.76 7.69 8.05
N GLY A 201 -3.46 7.61 9.18
CA GLY A 201 -3.32 8.57 10.29
C GLY A 201 -3.77 10.00 9.96
N LEU A 202 -4.26 10.27 8.76
CA LEU A 202 -4.72 11.61 8.38
C LEU A 202 -6.14 11.90 8.88
N MET A 203 -6.91 10.86 9.17
CA MET A 203 -8.27 10.95 9.68
C MET A 203 -8.35 10.30 11.07
N PRO A 204 -9.13 10.87 12.01
CA PRO A 204 -9.42 10.18 13.26
C PRO A 204 -10.13 8.86 12.97
N PRO A 205 -9.96 7.83 13.82
CA PRO A 205 -10.67 6.57 13.67
C PRO A 205 -12.17 6.84 13.53
N ALA A 206 -12.78 6.23 12.51
CA ALA A 206 -14.17 6.47 12.18
C ALA A 206 -15.06 6.13 13.39
N THR A 207 -15.67 7.15 14.00
CA THR A 207 -16.71 6.94 15.02
C THR A 207 -18.00 6.47 14.35
N SER A 208 -18.93 5.93 15.14
CA SER A 208 -20.28 5.55 14.69
C SER A 208 -21.04 6.68 13.95
N THR A 209 -20.60 7.93 14.11
CA THR A 209 -21.23 9.12 13.53
C THR A 209 -20.65 9.55 12.17
N GLY A 210 -19.57 8.91 11.70
CA GLY A 210 -18.86 9.21 10.45
C GLY A 210 -17.89 10.38 10.55
N ILE A 211 -17.17 10.65 9.45
CA ILE A 211 -16.18 11.73 9.35
C ILE A 211 -16.80 12.91 8.59
N GLY A 212 -16.74 14.11 9.18
CA GLY A 212 -17.18 15.34 8.53
C GLY A 212 -16.15 15.82 7.51
N LEU A 213 -16.55 15.89 6.25
CA LEU A 213 -15.69 16.31 5.13
C LEU A 213 -16.34 17.44 4.34
N SER A 214 -15.48 18.20 3.68
CA SER A 214 -15.86 19.28 2.80
C SER A 214 -15.69 18.84 1.36
N THR A 215 -16.54 19.28 0.44
CA THR A 215 -16.41 18.95 -0.99
C THR A 215 -16.75 20.17 -1.83
N ASP A 216 -15.97 20.37 -2.88
CA ASP A 216 -16.25 21.31 -3.95
C ASP A 216 -16.44 20.55 -5.27
N ALA A 217 -16.46 21.28 -6.39
CA ALA A 217 -16.62 20.68 -7.70
C ALA A 217 -15.46 19.75 -8.07
N THR A 218 -14.26 19.98 -7.55
CA THR A 218 -13.00 19.36 -8.01
C THR A 218 -12.34 18.46 -6.97
N SER A 219 -12.68 18.59 -5.69
CA SER A 219 -12.09 17.82 -4.61
C SER A 219 -13.03 17.53 -3.43
N VAL A 220 -12.59 16.60 -2.58
CA VAL A 220 -13.02 16.47 -1.19
C VAL A 220 -11.85 16.88 -0.31
N SER A 221 -12.08 17.56 0.81
CA SER A 221 -11.03 17.94 1.76
C SER A 221 -11.44 17.79 3.22
N GLY A 222 -10.44 17.56 4.07
CA GLY A 222 -10.59 17.38 5.52
C GLY A 222 -9.23 17.27 6.20
N ASN A 223 -9.07 17.86 7.39
CA ASN A 223 -7.81 17.91 8.15
C ASN A 223 -6.57 18.28 7.32
N GLY A 224 -6.69 19.27 6.43
CA GLY A 224 -5.58 19.72 5.57
C GLY A 224 -5.25 18.81 4.39
N VAL A 225 -5.92 17.65 4.28
CA VAL A 225 -5.81 16.71 3.16
C VAL A 225 -6.84 17.03 2.09
N SER A 226 -6.47 16.83 0.84
CA SER A 226 -7.36 16.91 -0.32
C SER A 226 -7.36 15.59 -1.08
N TRP A 227 -8.54 15.12 -1.47
CA TRP A 227 -8.74 13.97 -2.34
C TRP A 227 -9.37 14.42 -3.64
N ARG A 228 -8.72 14.08 -4.76
CA ARG A 228 -9.29 14.23 -6.10
C ARG A 228 -9.44 12.87 -6.74
N THR A 229 -10.52 12.68 -7.47
CA THR A 229 -10.82 11.43 -8.17
C THR A 229 -11.16 11.70 -9.63
N PHE A 230 -10.58 10.88 -10.49
CA PHE A 230 -10.72 10.91 -11.92
C PHE A 230 -11.30 9.58 -12.39
N ALA A 231 -12.16 9.62 -13.41
CA ALA A 231 -12.56 8.44 -14.15
C ALA A 231 -11.44 8.07 -15.14
N LEU A 232 -11.25 6.78 -15.37
CA LEU A 232 -10.46 6.32 -16.51
C LEU A 232 -11.32 6.45 -17.77
N SER A 233 -10.85 7.20 -18.76
CA SER A 233 -11.51 7.29 -20.06
C SER A 233 -11.37 5.98 -20.83
N ARG A 234 -12.12 5.79 -21.92
CA ARG A 234 -12.00 4.59 -22.77
C ARG A 234 -10.60 4.43 -23.39
N GLU A 235 -9.88 5.53 -23.53
CA GLU A 235 -8.52 5.58 -24.09
C GLU A 235 -7.45 5.31 -23.02
N SER A 236 -7.81 5.39 -21.74
CA SER A 236 -6.92 5.07 -20.63
C SER A 236 -6.34 3.67 -20.77
N GLY A 237 -5.02 3.61 -20.86
CA GLY A 237 -4.26 2.37 -20.70
C GLY A 237 -3.67 2.22 -19.29
N PRO A 238 -3.12 1.04 -18.96
CA PRO A 238 -2.33 0.83 -17.74
C PRO A 238 -1.18 1.83 -17.55
N ALA A 239 -0.68 2.42 -18.65
CA ALA A 239 0.37 3.44 -18.61
C ALA A 239 -0.11 4.76 -17.99
N ALA A 240 -1.37 5.17 -18.21
CA ALA A 240 -1.93 6.41 -17.65
C ALA A 240 -1.94 6.35 -16.11
N VAL A 241 -2.33 5.20 -15.56
CA VAL A 241 -2.29 4.93 -14.12
C VAL A 241 -0.86 4.93 -13.58
N ARG A 242 0.09 4.30 -14.27
CA ARG A 242 1.50 4.28 -13.85
C ARG A 242 2.15 5.66 -13.86
N GLY A 243 1.79 6.52 -14.81
CA GLY A 243 2.27 7.89 -14.86
C GLY A 243 1.89 8.70 -13.63
N ALA A 244 0.69 8.45 -13.07
CA ALA A 244 0.26 9.11 -11.83
C ALA A 244 1.12 8.75 -10.61
N ALA A 245 1.65 7.52 -10.55
CA ALA A 245 2.56 7.10 -9.48
C ALA A 245 3.89 7.88 -9.48
N ALA A 246 4.24 8.52 -10.60
CA ALA A 246 5.40 9.41 -10.70
C ALA A 246 5.13 10.83 -10.15
N GLY A 247 3.87 11.17 -9.82
CA GLY A 247 3.48 12.50 -9.34
C GLY A 247 3.78 12.75 -7.85
N ASP A 248 3.71 14.03 -7.45
CA ASP A 248 4.03 14.50 -6.09
C ASP A 248 2.88 14.32 -5.06
N ALA A 249 1.81 13.62 -5.42
CA ALA A 249 0.74 13.26 -4.48
C ALA A 249 1.30 12.41 -3.32
N VAL A 250 0.60 12.43 -2.18
CA VAL A 250 0.91 11.57 -1.02
C VAL A 250 0.71 10.11 -1.39
N SER A 251 -0.43 9.81 -2.02
CA SER A 251 -0.73 8.49 -2.54
C SER A 251 -1.60 8.57 -3.78
N THR A 252 -1.55 7.51 -4.57
CA THR A 252 -2.47 7.26 -5.67
C THR A 252 -3.23 5.97 -5.38
N THR A 253 -4.50 5.92 -5.74
CA THR A 253 -5.37 4.76 -5.56
C THR A 253 -6.08 4.47 -6.86
N THR A 254 -5.79 3.35 -7.48
CA THR A 254 -6.48 2.86 -8.66
C THR A 254 -7.55 1.87 -8.23
N VAL A 255 -8.77 2.03 -8.76
CA VAL A 255 -9.87 1.09 -8.55
C VAL A 255 -10.38 0.65 -9.92
N LEU A 256 -10.23 -0.64 -10.24
CA LEU A 256 -10.77 -1.26 -11.44
C LEU A 256 -11.88 -2.23 -11.05
N ARG A 257 -13.09 -1.92 -11.50
CA ARG A 257 -14.32 -2.60 -11.10
C ARG A 257 -14.82 -3.51 -12.19
N LEU A 258 -14.82 -4.81 -11.94
CA LEU A 258 -15.44 -5.82 -12.79
C LEU A 258 -16.85 -6.15 -12.27
N SER A 259 -17.87 -5.77 -13.04
CA SER A 259 -19.28 -5.98 -12.75
C SER A 259 -20.04 -6.55 -13.96
N GLY A 260 -21.37 -6.51 -13.97
CA GLY A 260 -22.21 -7.06 -15.03
C GLY A 260 -22.29 -8.59 -15.04
N ALA A 261 -23.00 -9.17 -16.01
CA ALA A 261 -23.07 -10.63 -16.15
C ALA A 261 -21.71 -11.20 -16.54
N PRO A 262 -21.32 -12.42 -16.11
CA PRO A 262 -20.01 -12.98 -16.48
C PRO A 262 -19.78 -13.14 -17.99
N HIS A 263 -20.85 -13.30 -18.79
CA HIS A 263 -20.79 -13.38 -20.26
C HIS A 263 -20.85 -12.01 -20.96
N ALA A 264 -21.19 -10.95 -20.23
CA ALA A 264 -21.21 -9.57 -20.69
C ALA A 264 -20.60 -8.67 -19.60
N PRO A 265 -19.31 -8.85 -19.29
CA PRO A 265 -18.66 -8.16 -18.18
C PRO A 265 -18.54 -6.66 -18.47
N VAL A 266 -18.66 -5.86 -17.42
CA VAL A 266 -18.45 -4.41 -17.47
C VAL A 266 -17.21 -4.08 -16.65
N LEU A 267 -16.29 -3.30 -17.23
CA LEU A 267 -15.12 -2.76 -16.55
C LEU A 267 -15.25 -1.24 -16.45
N GLY A 268 -15.23 -0.72 -15.22
CA GLY A 268 -15.09 0.71 -14.94
C GLY A 268 -13.81 0.98 -14.16
N GLY A 269 -13.25 2.19 -14.31
CA GLY A 269 -12.00 2.55 -13.65
C GLY A 269 -12.02 3.93 -13.02
N MET A 270 -11.37 4.06 -11.86
CA MET A 270 -11.09 5.35 -11.22
C MET A 270 -9.63 5.43 -10.77
N LEU A 271 -9.10 6.64 -10.83
CA LEU A 271 -7.84 7.01 -10.18
C LEU A 271 -8.13 8.08 -9.13
N GLY A 272 -7.86 7.76 -7.87
CA GLY A 272 -7.84 8.70 -6.76
C GLY A 272 -6.43 9.19 -6.49
N VAL A 273 -6.29 10.46 -6.14
CA VAL A 273 -5.06 11.02 -5.57
C VAL A 273 -5.36 11.62 -4.20
N THR A 274 -4.44 11.39 -3.27
CA THR A 274 -4.45 11.99 -1.93
C THR A 274 -3.33 13.01 -1.87
N GLU A 275 -3.65 14.21 -1.44
CA GLU A 275 -2.79 15.38 -1.53
C GLU A 275 -2.68 16.07 -0.17
N PHE A 276 -1.53 16.68 0.08
CA PHE A 276 -1.31 17.49 1.26
C PHE A 276 -0.75 18.86 0.84
N PRO A 277 -1.64 19.80 0.42
CA PRO A 277 -1.22 21.06 -0.20
C PRO A 277 -0.29 21.92 0.66
N ALA A 278 -0.50 21.93 1.98
CA ALA A 278 0.35 22.66 2.92
C ALA A 278 1.82 22.21 2.88
N ALA A 279 2.08 20.95 2.53
CA ALA A 279 3.42 20.39 2.36
C ALA A 279 3.91 20.41 0.89
N GLY A 280 3.19 21.09 0.00
CA GLY A 280 3.47 21.10 -1.44
C GLY A 280 3.23 19.75 -2.14
N ARG A 281 2.55 18.80 -1.49
CA ARG A 281 2.26 17.46 -2.00
C ARG A 281 1.00 17.47 -2.87
N VAL A 282 1.14 17.96 -4.10
CA VAL A 282 0.02 18.15 -5.04
C VAL A 282 0.39 17.57 -6.40
N TRP A 283 -0.53 16.83 -6.99
CA TRP A 283 -0.39 16.30 -8.34
C TRP A 283 -0.81 17.33 -9.40
N ARG A 284 0.16 18.02 -9.97
CA ARG A 284 -0.12 19.21 -10.79
C ARG A 284 -0.61 18.89 -12.21
N THR A 285 -0.18 17.78 -12.78
CA THR A 285 -0.42 17.48 -14.21
C THR A 285 -1.06 16.10 -14.37
N PRO A 286 -2.40 16.00 -14.33
CA PRO A 286 -3.10 14.80 -14.74
C PRO A 286 -2.84 14.50 -16.23
N SER A 287 -2.78 13.22 -16.61
CA SER A 287 -2.74 12.84 -18.03
C SER A 287 -4.06 13.17 -18.73
N ALA A 288 -4.01 13.42 -20.05
CA ALA A 288 -5.20 13.73 -20.85
C ALA A 288 -6.28 12.64 -20.79
N ASP A 289 -5.89 11.38 -20.58
CA ASP A 289 -6.79 10.23 -20.56
C ASP A 289 -7.61 10.10 -19.26
N LEU A 290 -7.53 11.07 -18.35
CA LEU A 290 -8.20 11.06 -17.05
C LEU A 290 -9.25 12.16 -16.94
N ASP A 291 -10.50 11.74 -16.78
CA ASP A 291 -11.64 12.65 -16.72
C ASP A 291 -11.93 13.05 -15.27
N PRO A 292 -11.82 14.34 -14.89
CA PRO A 292 -12.19 14.78 -13.54
C PRO A 292 -13.66 14.48 -13.25
N LEU A 293 -13.96 13.88 -12.10
CA LEU A 293 -15.34 13.62 -11.67
C LEU A 293 -15.98 14.88 -11.07
N THR A 294 -16.10 15.94 -11.87
CA THR A 294 -16.52 17.26 -11.41
C THR A 294 -17.93 17.23 -10.80
N GLY A 295 -18.09 17.77 -9.60
CA GLY A 295 -19.33 17.76 -8.82
C GLY A 295 -19.69 16.40 -8.22
N ARG A 296 -18.88 15.36 -8.46
CA ARG A 296 -19.14 13.97 -8.02
C ARG A 296 -18.07 13.44 -7.07
N GLN A 297 -17.17 14.30 -6.58
CA GLN A 297 -15.99 13.92 -5.79
C GLN A 297 -16.33 13.22 -4.48
N ALA A 298 -17.36 13.65 -3.75
CA ALA A 298 -17.81 12.98 -2.53
C ALA A 298 -18.32 11.54 -2.79
N ALA A 299 -19.11 11.36 -3.84
CA ALA A 299 -19.59 10.03 -4.25
C ALA A 299 -18.42 9.16 -4.74
N ALA A 300 -17.51 9.74 -5.52
CA ALA A 300 -16.32 9.07 -6.02
C ALA A 300 -15.40 8.61 -4.89
N LEU A 301 -15.15 9.46 -3.89
CA LEU A 301 -14.36 9.11 -2.71
C LEU A 301 -14.99 7.91 -1.98
N ARG A 302 -16.31 7.91 -1.77
CA ARG A 302 -17.02 6.79 -1.14
C ARG A 302 -16.89 5.50 -1.97
N ASP A 303 -17.04 5.59 -3.28
CA ASP A 303 -16.98 4.46 -4.22
C ASP A 303 -15.60 3.81 -4.32
N ARG A 304 -14.53 4.51 -3.92
CA ARG A 304 -13.17 3.96 -3.79
C ARG A 304 -13.00 3.07 -2.56
N LEU A 305 -13.85 3.22 -1.54
CA LEU A 305 -13.68 2.54 -0.26
C LEU A 305 -14.41 1.17 -0.24
N PRO A 306 -13.91 0.19 0.53
CA PRO A 306 -14.56 -1.11 0.71
C PRO A 306 -15.75 -0.99 1.68
N VAL A 307 -16.76 -0.21 1.34
CA VAL A 307 -17.89 0.14 2.23
C VAL A 307 -19.24 -0.28 1.66
N ALA A 308 -19.66 0.32 0.55
CA ALA A 308 -21.04 0.17 0.04
C ALA A 308 -21.07 -0.11 -1.46
N ALA A 309 -22.26 -0.40 -1.97
CA ALA A 309 -22.48 -0.50 -3.40
C ALA A 309 -22.00 0.77 -4.13
N PRO A 310 -21.43 0.63 -5.34
CA PRO A 310 -21.08 1.75 -6.20
C PRO A 310 -22.27 2.66 -6.50
N THR A 311 -22.01 3.96 -6.58
CA THR A 311 -23.00 5.00 -6.92
C THR A 311 -22.56 5.86 -8.11
N VAL A 312 -21.28 5.84 -8.44
CA VAL A 312 -20.72 6.60 -9.57
C VAL A 312 -20.77 5.75 -10.82
N ASP A 313 -21.59 6.16 -11.79
CA ASP A 313 -21.48 5.68 -13.16
C ASP A 313 -20.15 6.13 -13.81
N LEU A 314 -19.43 5.17 -14.38
CA LEU A 314 -18.07 5.30 -14.90
C LEU A 314 -18.05 4.92 -16.39
N PRO A 315 -17.17 5.54 -17.20
CA PRO A 315 -16.94 5.10 -18.57
C PRO A 315 -16.58 3.61 -18.63
N ARG A 316 -17.10 2.92 -19.65
CA ARG A 316 -16.83 1.50 -19.87
C ARG A 316 -15.49 1.33 -20.59
N LEU A 317 -14.57 0.64 -19.94
CA LEU A 317 -13.30 0.24 -20.51
C LEU A 317 -13.46 -1.05 -21.35
N PRO A 318 -12.52 -1.37 -22.26
CA PRO A 318 -12.53 -2.62 -23.02
C PRO A 318 -12.47 -3.88 -22.11
N VAL A 319 -13.25 -4.92 -22.45
CA VAL A 319 -13.45 -6.11 -21.60
C VAL A 319 -13.33 -7.43 -22.36
N ASP A 320 -12.36 -7.54 -23.26
CA ASP A 320 -11.95 -8.83 -23.84
C ASP A 320 -10.79 -9.46 -23.04
N PRO A 321 -10.52 -10.78 -23.18
CA PRO A 321 -9.48 -11.46 -22.42
C PRO A 321 -8.08 -10.82 -22.54
N ILE A 322 -7.73 -10.27 -23.71
CA ILE A 322 -6.42 -9.64 -23.94
C ILE A 322 -6.40 -8.29 -23.21
N SER A 323 -7.46 -7.48 -23.33
CA SER A 323 -7.56 -6.21 -22.61
C SER A 323 -7.54 -6.38 -21.10
N LEU A 324 -8.18 -7.42 -20.55
CA LEU A 324 -8.14 -7.72 -19.11
C LEU A 324 -6.74 -8.14 -18.64
N ALA A 325 -6.02 -8.95 -19.43
CA ALA A 325 -4.65 -9.34 -19.10
C ALA A 325 -3.66 -8.16 -19.15
N ARG A 326 -3.94 -7.14 -19.96
CA ARG A 326 -3.11 -5.91 -20.03
C ARG A 326 -3.17 -5.08 -18.76
N TRP A 327 -4.28 -5.13 -18.02
CA TRP A 327 -4.42 -4.51 -16.70
C TRP A 327 -3.73 -5.34 -15.61
N ALA A 328 -2.42 -5.53 -15.77
CA ALA A 328 -1.55 -6.20 -14.83
C ALA A 328 -0.89 -5.17 -13.89
N PHE A 329 -1.04 -5.39 -12.60
CA PHE A 329 -0.49 -4.54 -11.55
C PHE A 329 0.62 -5.26 -10.82
N ARG A 330 1.71 -4.52 -10.56
CA ARG A 330 2.85 -5.01 -9.81
C ARG A 330 2.43 -5.28 -8.36
N LEU A 331 3.05 -6.29 -7.78
CA LEU A 331 2.91 -6.61 -6.36
C LEU A 331 4.22 -6.29 -5.63
N GLY A 332 4.10 -6.04 -4.34
CA GLY A 332 5.21 -5.65 -3.50
C GLY A 332 5.63 -4.19 -3.65
N ASP A 333 6.28 -3.74 -2.60
CA ASP A 333 6.83 -2.40 -2.46
C ASP A 333 8.07 -2.24 -3.35
N ASP A 334 8.37 -1.02 -3.82
CA ASP A 334 9.65 -0.76 -4.48
C ASP A 334 10.73 -0.50 -3.41
N GLY A 335 10.35 0.01 -2.23
CA GLY A 335 11.22 0.17 -1.06
C GLY A 335 12.16 1.39 -1.12
N ALA A 336 13.26 1.31 -0.39
CA ALA A 336 14.24 2.40 -0.26
C ALA A 336 15.28 2.35 -1.38
N LEU A 337 15.72 3.52 -1.86
CA LEU A 337 16.88 3.65 -2.75
C LEU A 337 18.15 3.22 -2.00
N ILE A 338 18.87 2.24 -2.55
CA ILE A 338 20.13 1.74 -1.98
C ILE A 338 21.33 2.31 -2.75
N GLY A 339 21.24 2.39 -4.07
CA GLY A 339 22.35 2.85 -4.91
C GLY A 339 21.98 2.91 -6.38
N ALA A 340 22.98 2.95 -7.25
CA ALA A 340 22.82 2.85 -8.70
C ALA A 340 23.61 1.67 -9.26
N ASP A 341 23.06 0.95 -10.23
CA ASP A 341 23.78 -0.12 -10.90
C ASP A 341 24.81 0.42 -11.91
N ALA A 342 25.58 -0.49 -12.54
CA ALA A 342 26.58 -0.13 -13.55
C ALA A 342 26.02 0.61 -14.79
N ALA A 343 24.71 0.55 -15.03
CA ALA A 343 24.04 1.30 -16.09
C ALA A 343 23.52 2.67 -15.62
N GLY A 344 23.84 3.07 -14.39
CA GLY A 344 23.37 4.31 -13.76
C GLY A 344 21.89 4.29 -13.38
N ARG A 345 21.24 3.12 -13.35
CA ARG A 345 19.83 3.00 -12.97
C ARG A 345 19.73 2.96 -11.45
N ALA A 346 18.80 3.72 -10.89
CA ALA A 346 18.55 3.74 -9.45
C ALA A 346 18.01 2.37 -9.00
N VAL A 347 18.61 1.77 -7.97
CA VAL A 347 18.23 0.45 -7.43
C VAL A 347 17.58 0.59 -6.07
N THR A 348 16.34 0.10 -5.94
CA THR A 348 15.60 0.09 -4.69
C THR A 348 15.39 -1.32 -4.14
N VAL A 349 15.30 -1.42 -2.81
CA VAL A 349 15.11 -2.69 -2.08
C VAL A 349 14.00 -2.52 -1.04
N PRO A 350 13.04 -3.47 -0.95
CA PRO A 350 12.02 -3.47 0.10
C PRO A 350 12.60 -3.79 1.48
N LEU A 351 13.06 -2.75 2.19
CA LEU A 351 13.67 -2.87 3.52
C LEU A 351 12.64 -3.02 4.65
N ALA A 352 11.58 -2.19 4.61
CA ALA A 352 10.59 -2.07 5.68
C ALA A 352 9.29 -2.87 5.46
N GLY A 353 9.00 -3.25 4.19
CA GLY A 353 7.69 -3.76 3.79
C GLY A 353 7.51 -5.28 3.85
N SER A 354 8.58 -6.06 4.06
CA SER A 354 8.50 -7.51 3.92
C SER A 354 8.23 -8.25 5.23
N ALA A 355 6.95 -8.49 5.49
CA ALA A 355 6.43 -9.17 6.69
C ALA A 355 7.10 -10.52 7.08
N ARG A 356 7.82 -11.17 6.16
CA ARG A 356 8.36 -12.53 6.36
C ARG A 356 9.79 -12.70 5.91
N HIS A 357 10.38 -11.66 5.34
CA HIS A 357 11.67 -11.75 4.70
C HIS A 357 12.59 -10.68 5.30
N PRO A 358 13.42 -11.03 6.29
CA PRO A 358 14.33 -10.08 6.90
C PRO A 358 15.39 -9.61 5.90
N VAL A 359 15.76 -8.34 5.99
CA VAL A 359 16.96 -7.80 5.34
C VAL A 359 18.04 -7.65 6.40
N VAL A 360 19.25 -8.12 6.11
CA VAL A 360 20.44 -7.79 6.90
C VAL A 360 21.19 -6.68 6.20
N VAL A 361 21.57 -5.66 6.95
CA VAL A 361 22.37 -4.53 6.49
C VAL A 361 23.67 -4.55 7.28
N ASP A 362 24.79 -4.44 6.58
CA ASP A 362 26.15 -4.50 7.11
C ASP A 362 26.98 -3.40 6.42
N VAL A 363 26.94 -2.19 6.97
CA VAL A 363 27.38 -0.95 6.30
C VAL A 363 27.99 0.03 7.31
N ASP A 364 28.67 1.08 6.88
CA ASP A 364 29.14 2.12 7.80
C ASP A 364 27.98 2.94 8.43
N GLU A 365 28.29 3.76 9.44
CA GLU A 365 27.30 4.57 10.17
C GLU A 365 26.53 5.55 9.26
N SER A 366 27.20 6.15 8.28
CA SER A 366 26.58 7.13 7.37
C SER A 366 25.55 6.45 6.48
N LEU A 367 25.91 5.31 5.89
CA LEU A 367 25.01 4.54 5.03
C LEU A 367 23.87 3.93 5.84
N ALA A 368 24.13 3.48 7.08
CA ALA A 368 23.07 3.01 7.98
C ALA A 368 22.04 4.12 8.26
N ALA A 369 22.51 5.32 8.65
CA ALA A 369 21.65 6.48 8.88
C ALA A 369 20.85 6.85 7.62
N LEU A 370 21.49 6.82 6.45
CA LEU A 370 20.84 7.10 5.17
C LEU A 370 19.72 6.09 4.85
N LEU A 371 20.00 4.79 4.97
CA LEU A 371 19.01 3.75 4.67
C LEU A 371 17.82 3.80 5.64
N ILE A 372 18.07 4.05 6.92
CA ILE A 372 17.02 4.21 7.95
C ILE A 372 16.20 5.46 7.66
N GLY A 373 16.86 6.58 7.37
CA GLY A 373 16.20 7.84 7.01
C GLY A 373 15.32 7.69 5.77
N ARG A 374 15.75 6.93 4.77
CA ARG A 374 14.95 6.60 3.57
C ARG A 374 13.78 5.68 3.86
N CYS A 375 13.92 4.71 4.78
CA CYS A 375 12.79 3.90 5.23
C CYS A 375 11.73 4.76 5.93
N ILE A 376 12.16 5.65 6.82
CA ILE A 376 11.31 6.62 7.52
C ILE A 376 10.60 7.54 6.52
N ALA A 377 11.36 8.13 5.60
CA ALA A 377 10.81 8.94 4.52
C ALA A 377 9.86 8.13 3.62
N GLY A 378 10.03 6.82 3.51
CA GLY A 378 9.13 5.90 2.83
C GLY A 378 7.85 5.55 3.60
N GLY A 379 7.76 5.93 4.89
CA GLY A 379 6.61 5.69 5.76
C GLY A 379 6.78 4.58 6.79
N ALA A 380 8.01 4.11 7.01
CA ALA A 380 8.30 3.19 8.10
C ALA A 380 8.32 3.93 9.44
N SER A 381 7.80 3.28 10.49
CA SER A 381 8.14 3.58 11.87
C SER A 381 9.06 2.47 12.38
N ILE A 382 10.17 2.85 13.01
CA ILE A 382 11.29 1.96 13.33
C ILE A 382 11.56 1.95 14.84
N SER A 383 11.35 0.78 15.45
CA SER A 383 11.74 0.46 16.82
C SER A 383 13.15 -0.10 16.86
N VAL A 384 14.09 0.57 17.52
CA VAL A 384 15.49 0.15 17.63
C VAL A 384 15.68 -0.74 18.86
N HIS A 385 16.06 -1.99 18.64
CA HIS A 385 16.42 -2.95 19.67
C HIS A 385 17.92 -3.20 19.62
N THR A 386 18.62 -2.74 20.64
CA THR A 386 20.08 -2.77 20.74
C THR A 386 20.51 -2.92 22.19
N ASP A 387 21.63 -3.60 22.41
CA ASP A 387 22.31 -3.64 23.70
C ASP A 387 23.21 -2.41 23.91
N GLU A 388 23.39 -1.58 22.88
CA GLU A 388 24.21 -0.36 22.91
C GLU A 388 23.42 0.90 22.48
N PRO A 389 22.49 1.41 23.30
CA PRO A 389 21.62 2.53 22.94
C PRO A 389 22.36 3.81 22.52
N ALA A 390 23.46 4.12 23.18
CA ALA A 390 24.28 5.32 22.92
C ALA A 390 24.74 5.45 21.46
N ARG A 391 24.90 4.33 20.76
CA ARG A 391 25.26 4.30 19.34
C ARG A 391 24.17 4.86 18.42
N TRP A 392 22.91 4.77 18.83
CA TRP A 392 21.75 5.13 18.04
C TRP A 392 21.12 6.46 18.46
N GLU A 393 21.44 6.95 19.66
CA GLU A 393 20.94 8.22 20.21
C GLU A 393 21.17 9.41 19.27
N ARG A 394 22.32 9.48 18.59
CA ARG A 394 22.59 10.55 17.61
C ARG A 394 21.61 10.53 16.45
N LEU A 395 21.29 9.35 15.90
CA LEU A 395 20.33 9.22 14.81
C LEU A 395 18.90 9.49 15.29
N VAL A 396 18.52 8.96 16.46
CA VAL A 396 17.21 9.23 17.08
C VAL A 396 17.02 10.73 17.31
N GLY A 397 18.03 11.40 17.88
CA GLY A 397 18.02 12.84 18.09
C GLY A 397 17.95 13.64 16.80
N ALA A 398 18.63 13.20 15.74
CA ALA A 398 18.59 13.86 14.44
C ALA A 398 17.21 13.74 13.75
N VAL A 399 16.54 12.59 13.89
CA VAL A 399 15.16 12.42 13.40
C VAL A 399 14.17 13.25 14.23
N GLY A 400 14.34 13.30 15.55
CA GLY A 400 13.59 14.18 16.44
C GLY A 400 12.10 13.83 16.61
N ASP A 401 11.66 12.68 16.11
CA ASP A 401 10.28 12.19 16.20
C ASP A 401 10.25 10.73 16.70
N HIS A 402 9.94 10.56 17.98
CA HIS A 402 9.83 9.25 18.64
C HIS A 402 8.61 8.43 18.18
N GLY A 403 7.67 9.03 17.45
CA GLY A 403 6.60 8.29 16.79
C GLY A 403 7.08 7.51 15.57
N VAL A 404 8.26 7.85 15.05
CA VAL A 404 8.81 7.36 13.78
C VAL A 404 10.14 6.62 13.97
N LEU A 405 10.97 7.05 14.91
CA LEU A 405 12.20 6.34 15.29
C LEU A 405 12.41 6.43 16.80
N ALA A 406 12.48 5.28 17.47
CA ALA A 406 12.65 5.21 18.92
C ALA A 406 13.63 4.10 19.35
N LEU A 407 14.27 4.28 20.49
CA LEU A 407 14.92 3.20 21.22
C LEU A 407 13.83 2.39 21.94
N GLY A 408 13.67 1.12 21.60
CA GLY A 408 12.50 0.33 21.99
C GLY A 408 11.28 0.64 21.12
N ALA A 409 10.08 0.52 21.68
CA ALA A 409 8.84 0.63 20.92
C ALA A 409 8.52 2.08 20.50
N THR A 410 8.22 2.28 19.22
CA THR A 410 7.68 3.55 18.72
C THR A 410 6.25 3.78 19.22
N THR A 411 5.88 5.03 19.44
CA THR A 411 4.55 5.42 19.95
C THR A 411 3.61 5.98 18.87
N GLY A 412 4.07 6.06 17.63
CA GLY A 412 3.34 6.67 16.53
C GLY A 412 2.19 5.79 16.04
N THR A 413 1.13 6.44 15.56
CA THR A 413 0.03 5.78 14.85
C THR A 413 0.01 6.30 13.42
N GLY A 414 -0.18 5.42 12.43
CA GLY A 414 -0.27 5.81 11.01
C GLY A 414 0.96 5.54 10.15
N ALA A 415 1.92 4.72 10.61
CA ALA A 415 2.99 4.23 9.76
C ALA A 415 2.44 3.31 8.64
N LEU A 416 3.08 3.31 7.48
CA LEU A 416 2.78 2.34 6.41
C LEU A 416 3.38 0.96 6.68
N ALA A 417 4.43 0.93 7.48
CA ALA A 417 5.10 -0.26 7.96
C ALA A 417 5.67 0.00 9.36
N GLU A 418 5.45 -0.95 10.27
CA GLU A 418 6.09 -0.97 11.59
C GLU A 418 7.22 -1.99 11.56
N VAL A 419 8.42 -1.54 11.90
CA VAL A 419 9.66 -2.29 11.69
C VAL A 419 10.48 -2.28 12.98
N ALA A 420 10.87 -3.45 13.45
CA ALA A 420 11.93 -3.61 14.41
C ALA A 420 13.28 -3.62 13.69
N LEU A 421 14.17 -2.71 14.09
CA LEU A 421 15.59 -2.78 13.80
C LEU A 421 16.25 -3.54 14.96
N VAL A 422 16.72 -4.74 14.67
CA VAL A 422 17.51 -5.54 15.62
C VAL A 422 18.98 -5.30 15.31
N ASP A 423 19.65 -4.61 16.21
CA ASP A 423 21.09 -4.38 16.14
C ASP A 423 21.82 -5.70 16.42
N GLU A 424 22.64 -6.13 15.47
CA GLU A 424 23.47 -7.34 15.54
C GLU A 424 24.96 -6.97 15.44
N THR A 425 25.31 -5.71 15.71
CA THR A 425 26.69 -5.23 15.65
C THR A 425 27.52 -5.92 16.75
N ASP A 426 28.66 -6.51 16.38
CA ASP A 426 29.54 -7.15 17.35
C ASP A 426 30.22 -6.07 18.21
N ALA A 427 30.10 -6.18 19.53
CA ALA A 427 30.77 -5.31 20.48
C ALA A 427 32.32 -5.36 20.36
N ARG A 428 32.87 -6.38 19.68
CA ARG A 428 34.31 -6.56 19.48
C ARG A 428 34.89 -5.82 18.27
N ASP A 429 34.05 -5.33 17.35
CA ASP A 429 34.47 -4.45 16.25
C ASP A 429 33.54 -3.23 16.13
N PRO A 430 33.57 -2.30 17.12
CA PRO A 430 32.63 -1.18 17.20
C PRO A 430 32.76 -0.16 16.07
N GLU A 431 33.96 -0.02 15.51
CA GLU A 431 34.39 1.19 14.81
C GLU A 431 34.24 1.12 13.29
N ARG A 432 33.98 -0.06 12.70
CA ARG A 432 34.02 -0.24 11.23
C ARG A 432 32.71 -0.57 10.53
N SER A 433 31.71 -1.11 11.22
CA SER A 433 30.44 -1.49 10.57
C SER A 433 29.26 -1.51 11.52
N ARG A 434 28.10 -1.10 11.01
CA ARG A 434 26.77 -1.27 11.58
C ARG A 434 26.17 -2.51 10.95
N ARG A 435 25.94 -3.52 11.77
CA ARG A 435 25.20 -4.70 11.34
C ARG A 435 23.84 -4.72 12.01
N PHE A 436 22.77 -4.65 11.23
CA PHE A 436 21.42 -4.72 11.77
C PHE A 436 20.49 -5.50 10.85
N ARG A 437 19.42 -6.04 11.44
CA ARG A 437 18.34 -6.69 10.72
C ARG A 437 17.09 -5.85 10.82
N LEU A 438 16.43 -5.63 9.68
CA LEU A 438 15.09 -5.07 9.63
C LEU A 438 14.08 -6.22 9.56
N VAL A 439 13.20 -6.28 10.56
CA VAL A 439 12.09 -7.22 10.63
C VAL A 439 10.80 -6.47 10.93
N PRO A 440 9.64 -6.98 10.51
CA PRO A 440 8.36 -6.46 10.99
C PRO A 440 8.26 -6.60 12.50
N GLU A 441 7.78 -5.55 13.16
CA GLU A 441 7.68 -5.48 14.63
C GLU A 441 6.99 -6.71 15.22
N GLN A 442 5.86 -7.11 14.64
CA GLN A 442 5.04 -8.26 15.05
C GLN A 442 5.78 -9.61 15.00
N THR A 443 6.88 -9.71 14.25
CA THR A 443 7.62 -10.94 14.05
C THR A 443 9.02 -10.92 14.68
N ARG A 444 9.35 -9.88 15.44
CA ARG A 444 10.66 -9.68 16.08
C ARG A 444 11.13 -10.90 16.88
N GLU A 445 10.21 -11.54 17.61
CA GLU A 445 10.50 -12.69 18.49
C GLU A 445 10.45 -14.04 17.77
N ALA A 446 9.95 -14.08 16.53
CA ALA A 446 10.05 -15.27 15.70
C ALA A 446 11.53 -15.43 15.33
N GLY A 447 12.23 -16.35 16.02
CA GLY A 447 13.68 -16.52 15.99
C GLY A 447 14.37 -16.43 14.62
N ARG A 448 15.69 -16.26 14.64
CA ARG A 448 16.54 -15.91 13.49
C ARG A 448 16.15 -16.66 12.20
N ARG A 449 15.47 -15.95 11.29
CA ARG A 449 15.18 -16.41 9.93
C ARG A 449 16.31 -16.01 8.99
N ASP A 450 16.54 -16.83 7.98
CA ASP A 450 17.49 -16.50 6.92
C ASP A 450 17.05 -15.22 6.21
N PRO A 451 17.97 -14.25 6.00
CA PRO A 451 17.66 -13.05 5.26
C PRO A 451 17.42 -13.38 3.79
N TRP A 452 16.44 -12.71 3.17
CA TRP A 452 16.24 -12.83 1.73
C TRP A 452 17.23 -11.97 0.94
N ALA A 453 17.73 -10.89 1.56
CA ALA A 453 18.74 -10.02 1.01
C ALA A 453 19.73 -9.59 2.10
N VAL A 454 20.99 -9.41 1.68
CA VAL A 454 22.04 -8.82 2.50
C VAL A 454 22.62 -7.62 1.76
N ILE A 455 22.71 -6.47 2.44
CA ILE A 455 23.33 -5.25 1.91
C ILE A 455 24.67 -5.09 2.61
N ARG A 456 25.75 -4.98 1.84
CA ARG A 456 27.11 -4.82 2.35
C ARG A 456 27.74 -3.55 1.82
N GLY A 457 28.28 -2.72 2.71
CA GLY A 457 29.15 -1.59 2.35
C GLY A 457 30.60 -2.04 2.39
N ALA A 458 31.40 -1.66 1.40
CA ALA A 458 32.84 -1.93 1.47
C ALA A 458 33.49 -0.93 2.44
N SER A 459 34.08 -1.41 3.54
CA SER A 459 34.80 -0.56 4.50
C SER A 459 35.99 0.18 3.88
N THR A 460 36.53 -0.34 2.77
CA THR A 460 37.64 0.27 2.01
C THR A 460 37.18 1.21 0.89
N ASP A 461 35.91 1.14 0.51
CA ASP A 461 35.32 1.97 -0.55
C ASP A 461 33.86 2.29 -0.18
N PRO A 462 33.61 3.35 0.60
CA PRO A 462 32.26 3.74 1.01
C PRO A 462 31.36 4.13 -0.18
N GLY A 463 31.94 4.30 -1.38
CA GLY A 463 31.21 4.48 -2.63
C GLY A 463 30.62 3.20 -3.20
N ARG A 464 30.97 2.01 -2.68
CA ARG A 464 30.54 0.72 -3.22
C ARG A 464 29.68 -0.07 -2.24
N ILE A 465 28.54 -0.52 -2.75
CA ILE A 465 27.57 -1.35 -2.04
C ILE A 465 27.39 -2.65 -2.82
N THR A 466 27.35 -3.78 -2.11
CA THR A 466 26.95 -5.07 -2.68
C THR A 466 25.57 -5.45 -2.16
N LEU A 467 24.66 -5.83 -3.05
CA LEU A 467 23.36 -6.39 -2.73
C LEU A 467 23.34 -7.88 -3.08
N ASP A 468 23.28 -8.72 -2.05
CA ASP A 468 23.23 -10.17 -2.19
C ASP A 468 21.80 -10.69 -2.03
N ILE A 469 21.29 -11.41 -3.03
CA ILE A 469 19.94 -11.98 -3.07
C ILE A 469 20.05 -13.46 -3.42
N GLY A 470 20.01 -14.31 -2.40
CA GLY A 470 20.30 -15.74 -2.57
C GLY A 470 21.70 -15.94 -3.20
N PRO A 471 21.83 -16.59 -4.36
CA PRO A 471 23.12 -16.80 -5.01
C PRO A 471 23.61 -15.60 -5.85
N THR A 472 22.78 -14.55 -6.01
CA THR A 472 23.09 -13.43 -6.91
C THR A 472 23.64 -12.26 -6.12
N ALA A 473 24.84 -11.79 -6.46
CA ALA A 473 25.44 -10.56 -5.96
C ALA A 473 25.32 -9.45 -7.02
N ILE A 474 24.97 -8.23 -6.60
CA ILE A 474 24.85 -7.06 -7.46
C ILE A 474 25.73 -5.94 -6.90
N ASP A 475 26.67 -5.47 -7.71
CA ASP A 475 27.47 -4.29 -7.40
C ASP A 475 26.68 -3.00 -7.68
N LEU A 476 26.66 -2.11 -6.69
CA LEU A 476 25.98 -0.83 -6.73
C LEU A 476 26.96 0.29 -6.32
N ALA A 477 26.86 1.42 -6.98
CA ALA A 477 27.44 2.67 -6.50
C ALA A 477 26.51 3.30 -5.45
N SER A 478 27.08 3.79 -4.35
CA SER A 478 26.36 4.53 -3.33
C SER A 478 25.75 5.81 -3.92
N VAL A 479 24.50 6.09 -3.56
CA VAL A 479 23.78 7.30 -3.98
C VAL A 479 23.30 7.99 -2.73
N ALA A 480 23.78 9.21 -2.49
CA ALA A 480 23.44 10.02 -1.33
C ALA A 480 23.15 11.46 -1.78
N GLY A 481 21.95 11.97 -1.50
CA GLY A 481 21.61 13.35 -1.77
C GLY A 481 22.25 14.28 -0.73
N ALA A 482 22.84 15.41 -1.17
CA ALA A 482 23.48 16.35 -0.26
C ALA A 482 22.55 16.84 0.86
N ALA A 483 21.26 17.05 0.56
CA ALA A 483 20.24 17.44 1.53
C ALA A 483 19.91 16.32 2.53
N GLU A 484 19.98 15.04 2.14
CA GLU A 484 19.79 13.92 3.06
C GLU A 484 20.98 13.85 4.02
N CYS A 485 22.21 13.92 3.48
CA CYS A 485 23.44 13.89 4.27
C CYS A 485 23.54 15.05 5.27
N ALA A 486 23.04 16.24 4.92
CA ALA A 486 23.05 17.39 5.81
C ALA A 486 22.09 17.26 7.00
N LEU A 487 21.06 16.40 6.89
CA LEU A 487 20.05 16.18 7.94
C LEU A 487 20.37 14.99 8.83
N LEU A 488 21.21 14.07 8.35
CA LEU A 488 21.56 12.84 9.05
C LEU A 488 22.94 12.98 9.69
N PRO A 489 23.17 12.31 10.84
CA PRO A 489 24.47 12.37 11.49
C PRO A 489 25.54 11.76 10.57
N VAL A 490 26.64 12.50 10.40
CA VAL A 490 27.89 12.00 9.81
C VAL A 490 28.77 11.55 10.98
N PRO A 491 29.54 10.45 10.87
CA PRO A 491 30.51 10.08 11.90
C PRO A 491 31.45 11.27 12.17
N ALA A 492 31.78 11.49 13.44
CA ALA A 492 32.85 12.40 13.79
C ALA A 492 34.15 11.88 13.16
N GLU A 493 34.93 12.76 12.53
CA GLU A 493 36.29 12.39 12.15
C GLU A 493 37.02 11.89 13.41
N PRO A 494 37.72 10.75 13.35
CA PRO A 494 38.54 10.32 14.47
C PRO A 494 39.61 11.39 14.71
N VAL A 495 39.58 11.97 15.91
CA VAL A 495 40.53 13.00 16.39
C VAL A 495 41.93 12.42 16.57
#